data_AF-A0A5C4LLK5-F1
#
_entry.id   AF-A0A5C4LLK5-F1
#
_cell.length_a   1.000
_cell.length_b   1.000
_cell.length_c   1.000
_cell.angle_alpha   90.00
_cell.angle_beta   90.00
_cell.angle_gamma   90.00
#
_symmetry.space_group_name_H-M   'P 1'
#
loop_
_entity.id
_entity.type
_entity.pdbx_description
1 polymer ?
#
loop_
_entity_poly.entity_id
_entity_poly.type
_entity_poly.pdbx_seq_one_letter_code
_entity_poly.pdbx_strand_id
1 'polypeptide(L)'
;MTETEFDFLRAYLKQRSGLALTAEKRYLVESRLSPVCRRFNLAGLTELVGCLRLARDSAIERAVVEAMTTNETFFFRDRTPFDLFRDVLLPGALATRANQRRLRIWCAAASTGQEPYSLAMLLAEAAPRLAGWRVEIVATDLSTEVLEKARLGLYNQFEVQRGLPVQLMLKHFAQVGEQWRIAESLRQMVDFRPLNLLQPFEQLGTFDIVYCRNVLIYFDTLTKADVLRRIADQLAPDGAVLLGAAETVIGITESLMPDPEHRGLYRHGRAAPPVSLGAPASTTTTLGTTLGLAAPASPPTMAGLRWAAR
;
A
#
# COMPACT_ATOMS: atom_id res chain seq x y z
N MET A 1 -32.55 -0.86 -15.53
CA MET A 1 -31.33 -1.61 -15.89
C MET A 1 -31.67 -3.09 -15.91
N THR A 2 -31.22 -3.85 -16.89
CA THR A 2 -31.39 -5.32 -16.97
C THR A 2 -30.24 -6.03 -16.24
N GLU A 3 -30.35 -7.34 -16.01
CA GLU A 3 -29.26 -8.14 -15.43
C GLU A 3 -28.01 -8.15 -16.34
N THR A 4 -28.21 -8.31 -17.66
CA THR A 4 -27.12 -8.28 -18.65
C THR A 4 -26.38 -6.94 -18.70
N GLU A 5 -27.09 -5.82 -18.54
CA GLU A 5 -26.46 -4.49 -18.45
C GLU A 5 -25.63 -4.35 -17.18
N PHE A 6 -26.14 -4.86 -16.06
CA PHE A 6 -25.44 -4.83 -14.79
C PHE A 6 -24.18 -5.70 -14.82
N ASP A 7 -24.25 -6.92 -15.35
CA ASP A 7 -23.07 -7.79 -15.48
C ASP A 7 -22.01 -7.21 -16.42
N PHE A 8 -22.43 -6.51 -17.47
CA PHE A 8 -21.51 -5.74 -18.29
C PHE A 8 -20.79 -4.66 -17.47
N LEU A 9 -21.52 -3.85 -16.69
CA LEU A 9 -20.91 -2.81 -15.85
C LEU A 9 -19.96 -3.40 -14.81
N ARG A 10 -20.32 -4.55 -14.20
CA ARG A 10 -19.44 -5.25 -13.26
C ARG A 10 -18.12 -5.66 -13.92
N ALA A 11 -18.19 -6.31 -15.08
CA ALA A 11 -17.01 -6.72 -15.83
C ALA A 11 -16.17 -5.51 -16.27
N TYR A 12 -16.82 -4.46 -16.76
CA TYR A 12 -16.19 -3.23 -17.22
C TYR A 12 -15.47 -2.49 -16.09
N LEU A 13 -16.13 -2.27 -14.95
CA LEU A 13 -15.54 -1.62 -13.78
C LEU A 13 -14.38 -2.44 -13.21
N LYS A 14 -14.52 -3.77 -13.15
CA LYS A 14 -13.44 -4.66 -12.75
C LYS A 14 -12.22 -4.52 -13.66
N GLN A 15 -12.41 -4.52 -14.98
CA GLN A 15 -11.32 -4.35 -15.94
C GLN A 15 -10.63 -2.99 -15.84
N ARG A 16 -11.41 -1.92 -15.62
CA ARG A 16 -10.89 -0.54 -15.61
C ARG A 16 -10.30 -0.11 -14.27
N SER A 17 -10.79 -0.63 -13.15
CA SER A 17 -10.46 -0.13 -11.81
C SER A 17 -10.12 -1.22 -10.78
N GLY A 18 -10.34 -2.49 -11.11
CA GLY A 18 -10.18 -3.62 -10.18
C GLY A 18 -11.40 -3.85 -9.28
N LEU A 19 -12.38 -2.94 -9.29
CA LEU A 19 -13.56 -3.00 -8.43
C LEU A 19 -14.38 -4.27 -8.67
N ALA A 20 -14.34 -5.20 -7.73
CA ALA A 20 -15.12 -6.41 -7.71
C ALA A 20 -16.50 -6.15 -7.07
N LEU A 21 -17.51 -5.93 -7.91
CA LEU A 21 -18.89 -5.75 -7.46
C LEU A 21 -19.61 -7.09 -7.31
N THR A 22 -20.29 -7.29 -6.18
CA THR A 22 -21.23 -8.40 -5.95
C THR A 22 -22.64 -8.04 -6.44
N ALA A 23 -23.48 -9.04 -6.66
CA ALA A 23 -24.84 -8.82 -7.18
C ALA A 23 -25.70 -7.95 -6.24
N GLU A 24 -25.53 -8.13 -4.94
CA GLU A 24 -26.21 -7.37 -3.88
C GLU A 24 -25.90 -5.86 -3.92
N LYS A 25 -24.77 -5.46 -4.50
CA LYS A 25 -24.34 -4.05 -4.60
C LYS A 25 -24.89 -3.35 -5.83
N ARG A 26 -25.90 -3.91 -6.50
CA ARG A 26 -26.55 -3.29 -7.67
C ARG A 26 -27.08 -1.88 -7.39
N TYR A 27 -27.68 -1.66 -6.22
CA TYR A 27 -28.18 -0.33 -5.82
C TYR A 27 -27.07 0.74 -5.77
N LEU A 28 -25.81 0.33 -5.52
CA LEU A 28 -24.68 1.23 -5.48
C LEU A 28 -24.35 1.79 -6.87
N VAL A 29 -24.46 0.95 -7.90
CA VAL A 29 -24.29 1.36 -9.30
C VAL A 29 -25.37 2.37 -9.67
N GLU A 30 -26.63 2.09 -9.32
CA GLU A 30 -27.74 2.99 -9.65
C GLU A 30 -27.59 4.36 -8.97
N SER A 31 -27.30 4.38 -7.67
CA SER A 31 -27.14 5.62 -6.92
C SER A 31 -25.95 6.47 -7.39
N ARG A 32 -24.81 5.85 -7.70
CA ARG A 32 -23.58 6.56 -8.09
C ARG A 32 -23.51 6.94 -9.56
N LEU A 33 -24.11 6.16 -10.46
CA LEU A 33 -24.08 6.46 -11.89
C LEU A 33 -25.27 7.33 -12.36
N SER A 34 -26.35 7.43 -11.58
CA SER A 34 -27.45 8.35 -11.92
C SER A 34 -27.01 9.82 -12.07
N PRO A 35 -26.16 10.39 -11.19
CA PRO A 35 -25.57 11.72 -11.40
C PRO A 35 -24.73 11.83 -12.67
N VAL A 36 -24.01 10.75 -13.04
CA VAL A 36 -23.22 10.71 -14.28
C VAL A 36 -24.14 10.81 -15.50
N CYS A 37 -25.24 10.04 -15.54
CA CYS A 37 -26.21 10.14 -16.62
C CYS A 37 -26.74 11.57 -16.78
N ARG A 38 -27.10 12.24 -15.67
CA ARG A 38 -27.56 13.64 -15.70
C ARG A 38 -26.49 14.59 -16.23
N ARG A 39 -25.24 14.45 -15.78
CA ARG A 39 -24.11 15.29 -16.21
C ARG A 39 -23.87 15.21 -17.73
N PHE A 40 -24.07 14.04 -18.33
CA PHE A 40 -23.86 13.81 -19.76
C PHE A 40 -25.17 13.83 -20.58
N ASN A 41 -26.28 14.29 -20.00
CA ASN A 41 -27.61 14.35 -20.64
C ASN A 41 -28.09 13.01 -21.22
N LEU A 42 -27.78 11.90 -20.54
CA LEU A 42 -28.23 10.56 -20.91
C LEU A 42 -29.58 10.25 -20.24
N ALA A 43 -30.49 9.61 -20.97
CA ALA A 43 -31.83 9.24 -20.51
C ALA A 43 -31.81 8.25 -19.33
N GLY A 44 -30.71 7.50 -19.16
CA GLY A 44 -30.53 6.60 -18.03
C GLY A 44 -29.36 5.64 -18.19
N LEU A 45 -29.30 4.64 -17.30
CA LEU A 45 -28.20 3.68 -17.26
C LEU A 45 -28.12 2.78 -18.50
N THR A 46 -29.25 2.48 -19.14
CA THR A 46 -29.28 1.70 -20.39
C THR A 46 -28.53 2.43 -21.51
N GLU A 47 -28.76 3.73 -21.67
CA GLU A 47 -28.04 4.56 -22.65
C GLU A 47 -26.56 4.69 -22.28
N LEU A 48 -26.26 4.89 -21.00
CA LEU A 48 -24.88 4.90 -20.49
C LEU A 48 -24.13 3.62 -20.86
N VAL A 49 -24.73 2.45 -20.64
CA VAL A 49 -24.15 1.15 -21.02
C VAL A 49 -23.94 1.07 -22.53
N GLY A 50 -24.89 1.55 -23.33
CA GLY A 50 -24.75 1.66 -24.79
C GLY A 50 -23.52 2.48 -25.19
N CYS A 51 -23.32 3.65 -24.57
CA CYS A 51 -22.16 4.52 -24.81
C CYS A 51 -20.84 3.82 -24.46
N LEU A 52 -20.78 3.13 -23.31
CA LEU A 52 -19.58 2.41 -22.86
C LEU A 52 -19.22 1.23 -23.77
N ARG A 53 -20.22 0.46 -24.23
CA ARG A 53 -20.01 -0.68 -25.15
C ARG A 53 -19.41 -0.26 -26.48
N LEU A 54 -19.81 0.90 -26.98
CA LEU A 54 -19.33 1.43 -28.25
C LEU A 54 -17.98 2.15 -28.12
N ALA A 55 -17.43 2.26 -26.89
CA ALA A 55 -16.18 2.95 -26.57
C ALA A 55 -16.08 4.36 -27.18
N ARG A 56 -17.22 5.06 -27.30
CA ARG A 56 -17.32 6.30 -28.07
C ARG A 56 -16.75 7.51 -27.36
N ASP A 57 -16.75 7.51 -26.03
CA ASP A 57 -16.42 8.70 -25.24
C ASP A 57 -15.57 8.35 -24.00
N SER A 58 -14.32 8.81 -24.02
CA SER A 58 -13.38 8.64 -22.91
C SER A 58 -13.75 9.46 -21.66
N ALA A 59 -14.53 10.54 -21.80
CA ALA A 59 -14.98 11.36 -20.69
C ALA A 59 -16.10 10.66 -19.90
N ILE A 60 -17.02 9.97 -20.58
CA ILE A 60 -18.05 9.15 -19.95
C ILE A 60 -17.40 7.98 -19.20
N GLU A 61 -16.47 7.27 -19.83
CA GLU A 61 -15.70 6.19 -19.18
C GLU A 61 -15.04 6.69 -17.89
N ARG A 62 -14.31 7.80 -17.97
CA ARG A 62 -13.63 8.38 -16.80
C ARG A 62 -14.64 8.72 -15.71
N ALA A 63 -15.73 9.40 -16.04
CA ALA A 63 -16.74 9.77 -15.04
C ALA A 63 -17.42 8.56 -14.37
N VAL A 64 -17.63 7.47 -15.11
CA VAL A 64 -18.17 6.22 -14.57
C VAL A 64 -17.19 5.57 -13.60
N VAL A 65 -15.91 5.48 -13.98
CA VAL A 65 -14.86 4.93 -13.10
C VAL A 65 -14.74 5.77 -11.84
N GLU A 66 -14.62 7.09 -11.98
CA GLU A 66 -14.51 8.05 -10.88
C GLU A 66 -15.69 7.93 -9.90
N ALA A 67 -16.93 7.96 -10.42
CA ALA A 67 -18.12 7.86 -9.58
C ALA A 67 -18.19 6.54 -8.80
N MET A 68 -17.60 5.47 -9.31
CA MET A 68 -17.60 4.16 -8.66
C MET A 68 -16.44 3.94 -7.68
N THR A 69 -15.41 4.79 -7.69
CA THR A 69 -14.37 4.78 -6.66
C THR A 69 -14.96 5.14 -5.28
N THR A 70 -14.42 4.57 -4.21
CA THR A 70 -14.80 4.92 -2.84
C THR A 70 -13.62 5.57 -2.15
N ASN A 71 -13.71 6.88 -1.93
CA ASN A 71 -12.56 7.71 -1.59
C ASN A 71 -12.56 8.14 -0.10
N GLU A 72 -13.07 7.31 0.80
CA GLU A 72 -13.09 7.64 2.22
C GLU A 72 -11.68 7.61 2.81
N THR A 73 -11.22 8.77 3.31
CA THR A 73 -9.92 8.94 3.95
C THR A 73 -9.99 10.05 4.99
N PHE A 74 -9.05 10.05 5.93
CA PHE A 74 -8.90 11.08 6.95
C PHE A 74 -7.48 11.09 7.52
N PHE A 75 -7.07 12.20 8.13
CA PHE A 75 -5.73 12.36 8.66
C PHE A 75 -5.46 11.33 9.76
N PHE A 76 -4.26 10.75 9.75
CA PHE A 76 -3.81 9.75 10.73
C PHE A 76 -4.78 8.56 10.89
N ARG A 77 -5.42 8.11 9.80
CA ARG A 77 -6.36 6.98 9.80
C ARG A 77 -5.77 5.73 10.44
N ASP A 78 -6.51 5.14 11.38
CA ASP A 78 -6.14 3.96 12.18
C ASP A 78 -4.93 4.12 13.12
N ARG A 79 -4.35 5.34 13.26
CA ARG A 79 -3.19 5.72 14.11
C ARG A 79 -1.94 4.85 14.03
N THR A 80 -2.05 3.55 14.35
CA THR A 80 -0.99 2.54 14.36
C THR A 80 -0.05 2.61 13.15
N PRO A 81 -0.49 2.75 11.89
CA PRO A 81 0.43 2.83 10.75
C PRO A 81 1.41 4.01 10.86
N PHE A 82 0.92 5.15 11.37
CA PHE A 82 1.68 6.37 11.54
C PHE A 82 2.58 6.35 12.78
N ASP A 83 2.15 5.67 13.84
CA ASP A 83 3.01 5.37 15.00
C ASP A 83 4.16 4.43 14.59
N LEU A 84 3.87 3.38 13.82
CA LEU A 84 4.90 2.49 13.25
C LEU A 84 5.86 3.26 12.33
N PHE A 85 5.37 4.22 11.56
CA PHE A 85 6.24 5.08 10.77
C PHE A 85 7.20 5.88 11.66
N ARG A 86 6.67 6.56 12.67
CA ARG A 86 7.44 7.41 13.59
C ARG A 86 8.48 6.62 14.37
N ASP A 87 8.08 5.49 14.93
CA ASP A 87 8.85 4.80 15.97
C ASP A 87 9.72 3.67 15.43
N VAL A 88 9.36 3.09 14.28
CA VAL A 88 10.00 1.88 13.75
C VAL A 88 10.60 2.14 12.36
N LEU A 89 9.77 2.50 11.40
CA LEU A 89 10.18 2.55 9.99
C LEU A 89 11.12 3.72 9.70
N LEU A 90 10.81 4.93 10.18
CA LEU A 90 11.65 6.10 9.94
C LEU A 90 13.04 5.91 10.61
N PRO A 91 13.16 5.59 11.91
CA PRO A 91 14.47 5.32 12.51
C PRO A 91 15.26 4.22 11.80
N GLY A 92 14.60 3.11 11.46
CA GLY A 92 15.24 1.99 10.74
C GLY A 92 15.75 2.40 9.36
N ALA A 93 14.91 3.09 8.57
CA ALA A 93 15.30 3.55 7.24
C ALA A 93 16.45 4.57 7.29
N LEU A 94 16.46 5.47 8.29
CA LEU A 94 17.57 6.42 8.47
C LEU A 94 18.88 5.71 8.77
N ALA A 95 18.85 4.63 9.55
CA ALA A 95 20.02 3.81 9.81
C ALA A 95 20.51 3.08 8.55
N THR A 96 19.62 2.36 7.85
CA THR A 96 20.05 1.55 6.69
C THR A 96 20.41 2.39 5.47
N ARG A 97 19.88 3.61 5.35
CA ARG A 97 20.17 4.53 4.23
C ARG A 97 21.15 5.65 4.58
N ALA A 98 21.84 5.59 5.72
CA ALA A 98 22.71 6.66 6.20
C ALA A 98 23.77 7.12 5.17
N ASN A 99 24.28 6.20 4.35
CA ASN A 99 25.26 6.50 3.30
C ASN A 99 24.64 7.21 2.09
N GLN A 100 23.40 6.86 1.73
CA GLN A 100 22.72 7.40 0.56
C GLN A 100 21.94 8.69 0.88
N ARG A 101 21.53 8.85 2.15
CA ARG A 101 20.69 9.93 2.67
C ARG A 101 19.46 10.19 1.80
N ARG A 102 18.86 9.12 1.30
CA ARG A 102 17.64 9.16 0.49
C ARG A 102 16.61 8.24 1.11
N LEU A 103 15.38 8.73 1.22
CA LEU A 103 14.23 7.99 1.68
C LEU A 103 13.09 8.17 0.68
N ARG A 104 12.53 7.07 0.17
CA ARG A 104 11.38 7.10 -0.73
C ARG A 104 10.19 6.37 -0.12
N ILE A 105 9.06 7.06 -0.08
CA ILE A 105 7.80 6.55 0.45
C ILE A 105 6.76 6.58 -0.66
N TRP A 106 5.98 5.50 -0.81
CA TRP A 106 4.86 5.46 -1.75
C TRP A 106 3.54 5.31 -1.02
N CYS A 107 2.60 6.22 -1.24
CA CYS A 107 1.19 6.07 -0.87
C CYS A 107 0.37 5.63 -2.08
N ALA A 108 0.04 4.35 -2.15
CA ALA A 108 -0.81 3.73 -3.15
C ALA A 108 -2.29 3.89 -2.76
N ALA A 109 -3.08 4.53 -3.63
CA ALA A 109 -4.46 4.98 -3.39
C ALA A 109 -4.56 6.11 -2.35
N ALA A 110 -3.87 7.21 -2.63
CA ALA A 110 -3.74 8.36 -1.73
C ALA A 110 -5.04 9.16 -1.50
N SER A 111 -6.08 8.95 -2.33
CA SER A 111 -7.34 9.67 -2.31
C SER A 111 -7.11 11.19 -2.25
N THR A 112 -7.82 11.91 -1.37
CA THR A 112 -7.73 13.37 -1.24
C THR A 112 -6.50 13.85 -0.45
N GLY A 113 -5.47 13.01 -0.29
CA GLY A 113 -4.13 13.41 0.17
C GLY A 113 -3.88 13.37 1.68
N GLN A 114 -4.87 13.02 2.50
CA GLN A 114 -4.71 13.04 3.97
C GLN A 114 -3.64 12.07 4.47
N GLU A 115 -3.50 10.90 3.84
CA GLU A 115 -2.44 9.92 4.20
C GLU A 115 -1.03 10.44 3.91
N PRO A 116 -0.67 10.84 2.67
CA PRO A 116 0.67 11.38 2.40
C PRO A 116 0.96 12.67 3.19
N TYR A 117 -0.04 13.51 3.44
CA TYR A 117 0.16 14.70 4.29
C TYR A 117 0.35 14.37 5.77
N SER A 118 -0.26 13.30 6.27
CA SER A 118 0.03 12.80 7.63
C SER A 118 1.50 12.40 7.76
N LEU A 119 2.05 11.74 6.74
CA LEU A 119 3.48 11.40 6.68
C LEU A 119 4.37 12.64 6.53
N ALA A 120 3.97 13.60 5.68
CA ALA A 120 4.70 14.86 5.51
C ALA A 120 4.79 15.63 6.84
N MET A 121 3.71 15.67 7.63
CA MET A 121 3.72 16.27 8.97
C MET A 121 4.69 15.54 9.92
N LEU A 122 4.69 14.21 9.94
CA LEU A 122 5.64 13.44 10.77
C LEU A 122 7.10 13.68 10.37
N LEU A 123 7.37 13.77 9.07
CA LEU A 123 8.69 14.10 8.55
C LEU A 123 9.11 15.53 8.92
N ALA A 124 8.18 16.49 8.89
CA ALA A 124 8.44 17.86 9.31
C ALA A 124 8.79 17.94 10.81
N GLU A 125 8.12 17.18 11.67
CA GLU A 125 8.49 17.08 13.09
C GLU A 125 9.87 16.41 13.29
N ALA A 126 10.26 15.51 12.39
CA ALA A 126 11.56 14.86 12.40
C ALA A 126 12.67 15.65 11.67
N ALA A 127 12.41 16.88 11.19
CA ALA A 127 13.31 17.66 10.35
C ALA A 127 14.77 17.76 10.85
N PRO A 128 15.06 17.94 12.16
CA PRO A 128 16.44 17.96 12.65
C PRO A 128 17.23 16.67 12.37
N ARG A 129 16.56 15.52 12.37
CA ARG A 129 17.16 14.20 12.06
C ARG A 129 17.35 13.98 10.56
N LEU A 130 16.68 14.79 9.73
CA LEU A 130 16.64 14.70 8.27
C LEU A 130 17.54 15.74 7.60
N ALA A 131 18.42 16.42 8.35
CA ALA A 131 19.37 17.37 7.78
C ALA A 131 20.25 16.69 6.71
N GLY A 132 20.20 17.22 5.48
CA GLY A 132 20.93 16.67 4.32
C GLY A 132 20.32 15.39 3.73
N TRP A 133 19.11 15.00 4.14
CA TRP A 133 18.36 13.92 3.52
C TRP A 133 17.50 14.42 2.37
N ARG A 134 17.41 13.62 1.31
CA ARG A 134 16.40 13.75 0.27
C ARG A 134 15.25 12.79 0.56
N VAL A 135 14.11 13.33 1.00
CA VAL A 135 12.89 12.55 1.24
C VAL A 135 11.90 12.80 0.11
N GLU A 136 11.32 11.74 -0.44
CA GLU A 136 10.36 11.78 -1.54
C GLU A 136 9.11 10.99 -1.12
N ILE A 137 7.95 11.66 -1.06
CA ILE A 137 6.66 10.98 -0.92
C ILE A 137 6.00 10.98 -2.30
N VAL A 138 5.90 9.80 -2.93
CA VAL A 138 5.10 9.62 -4.15
C VAL A 138 3.70 9.19 -3.72
N ALA A 139 2.69 9.93 -4.11
CA ALA A 139 1.30 9.64 -3.78
C ALA A 139 0.52 9.39 -5.07
N THR A 140 -0.11 8.22 -5.19
CA THR A 140 -0.79 7.85 -6.42
C THR A 140 -2.23 7.46 -6.20
N ASP A 141 -3.10 7.81 -7.15
CA ASP A 141 -4.49 7.37 -7.15
C ASP A 141 -5.00 7.16 -8.58
N LEU A 142 -6.03 6.32 -8.72
CA LEU A 142 -6.76 6.16 -9.98
C LEU A 142 -7.58 7.41 -10.27
N SER A 143 -8.15 8.01 -9.21
CA SER A 143 -9.03 9.16 -9.30
C SER A 143 -8.23 10.44 -9.51
N THR A 144 -8.42 11.07 -10.65
CA THR A 144 -7.80 12.36 -10.96
C THR A 144 -8.44 13.50 -10.16
N GLU A 145 -9.74 13.41 -9.87
CA GLU A 145 -10.48 14.43 -9.11
C GLU A 145 -9.96 14.56 -7.67
N VAL A 146 -9.73 13.43 -6.99
CA VAL A 146 -9.20 13.47 -5.62
C VAL A 146 -7.74 13.90 -5.60
N LEU A 147 -6.95 13.57 -6.63
CA LEU A 147 -5.56 14.04 -6.75
C LEU A 147 -5.50 15.56 -6.93
N GLU A 148 -6.39 16.16 -7.74
CA GLU A 148 -6.44 17.63 -7.85
C GLU A 148 -6.79 18.27 -6.51
N LYS A 149 -7.77 17.73 -5.78
CA LYS A 149 -8.07 18.19 -4.42
C LYS A 149 -6.87 18.05 -3.49
N ALA A 150 -6.16 16.93 -3.57
CA ALA A 150 -4.96 16.69 -2.77
C ALA A 150 -3.85 17.71 -3.05
N ARG A 151 -3.60 18.04 -4.33
CA ARG A 151 -2.61 19.06 -4.74
C ARG A 151 -3.00 20.46 -4.27
N LEU A 152 -4.28 20.81 -4.32
CA LEU A 152 -4.78 22.08 -3.78
C LEU A 152 -4.62 22.14 -2.25
N GLY A 153 -4.72 20.99 -1.58
CA GLY A 153 -4.55 20.87 -0.13
C GLY A 153 -5.57 21.67 0.67
N LEU A 154 -6.77 21.85 0.12
CA LEU A 154 -7.90 22.55 0.73
C LEU A 154 -8.89 21.54 1.30
N TYR A 155 -9.22 21.72 2.58
CA TYR A 155 -10.07 20.82 3.35
C TYR A 155 -11.11 21.62 4.12
N ASN A 156 -12.31 21.09 4.28
CA ASN A 156 -13.31 21.71 5.13
C ASN A 156 -13.03 21.46 6.62
N GLN A 157 -13.78 22.13 7.51
CA GLN A 157 -13.63 22.00 8.96
C GLN A 157 -13.70 20.54 9.44
N PHE A 158 -14.68 19.78 8.95
CA PHE A 158 -14.87 18.39 9.33
C PHE A 158 -13.68 17.50 8.94
N GLU A 159 -13.17 17.67 7.71
CA GLU A 159 -12.04 16.90 7.20
C GLU A 159 -10.76 17.15 7.99
N VAL A 160 -10.49 18.40 8.34
CA VAL A 160 -9.30 18.76 9.13
C VAL A 160 -9.43 18.31 10.58
N GLN A 161 -10.62 18.31 11.17
CA GLN A 161 -10.81 17.84 12.55
C GLN A 161 -10.86 16.32 12.69
N ARG A 162 -11.12 15.59 11.59
CA ARG A 162 -11.22 14.13 11.62
C ARG A 162 -9.83 13.49 11.67
N GLY A 163 -9.42 13.10 12.88
CA GLY A 163 -8.22 12.31 13.13
C GLY A 163 -6.92 13.11 13.27
N LEU A 164 -6.89 14.38 12.85
CA LEU A 164 -5.73 15.27 12.99
C LEU A 164 -5.61 15.80 14.43
N PRO A 165 -4.45 15.64 15.09
CA PRO A 165 -4.18 16.31 16.36
C PRO A 165 -4.25 17.84 16.21
N VAL A 166 -4.94 18.52 17.13
CA VAL A 166 -5.16 19.97 17.07
C VAL A 166 -3.86 20.79 16.98
N GLN A 167 -2.80 20.33 17.62
CA GLN A 167 -1.49 20.97 17.58
C GLN A 167 -0.90 20.97 16.16
N LEU A 168 -1.05 19.85 15.43
CA LEU A 168 -0.61 19.74 14.04
C LEU A 168 -1.48 20.58 13.11
N MET A 169 -2.79 20.64 13.36
CA MET A 169 -3.69 21.53 12.63
C MET A 169 -3.22 22.99 12.73
N LEU A 170 -3.04 23.49 13.95
CA LEU A 170 -2.62 24.88 14.19
C LEU A 170 -1.23 25.19 13.62
N LYS A 171 -0.34 24.20 13.58
CA LYS A 171 1.03 24.37 13.07
C LYS A 171 1.12 24.33 11.54
N HIS A 172 0.31 23.49 10.90
CA HIS A 172 0.49 23.15 9.49
C HIS A 172 -0.67 23.58 8.59
N PHE A 173 -1.74 24.17 9.12
CA PHE A 173 -2.85 24.67 8.32
C PHE A 173 -3.07 26.16 8.56
N ALA A 174 -3.48 26.85 7.49
CA ALA A 174 -3.97 28.21 7.55
C ALA A 174 -5.43 28.23 7.09
N GLN A 175 -6.27 29.00 7.78
CA GLN A 175 -7.65 29.19 7.37
C GLN A 175 -7.71 30.11 6.13
N VAL A 176 -8.46 29.70 5.11
CA VAL A 176 -8.70 30.42 3.85
C VAL A 176 -10.21 30.44 3.61
N GLY A 177 -10.87 31.54 3.99
CA GLY A 177 -12.32 31.61 4.02
C GLY A 177 -12.92 30.58 4.99
N GLU A 178 -13.80 29.72 4.48
CA GLU A 178 -14.42 28.63 5.25
C GLU A 178 -13.62 27.32 5.21
N GLN A 179 -12.50 27.28 4.50
CA GLN A 179 -11.66 26.11 4.33
C GLN A 179 -10.31 26.28 5.05
N TRP A 180 -9.58 25.18 5.14
CA TRP A 180 -8.24 25.10 5.70
C TRP A 180 -7.30 24.62 4.62
N ARG A 181 -6.22 25.37 4.40
CA ARG A 181 -5.17 25.02 3.47
C ARG A 181 -3.95 24.50 4.20
N ILE A 182 -3.46 23.33 3.81
CA ILE A 182 -2.20 22.81 4.34
C ILE A 182 -1.01 23.63 3.84
N ALA A 183 0.01 23.78 4.69
CA ALA A 183 1.22 24.56 4.44
C ALA A 183 1.89 24.15 3.13
N GLU A 184 2.36 25.15 2.37
CA GLU A 184 3.01 24.90 1.07
C GLU A 184 4.27 24.03 1.20
N SER A 185 5.01 24.18 2.29
CA SER A 185 6.19 23.36 2.58
C SER A 185 5.87 21.87 2.64
N LEU A 186 4.69 21.48 3.14
CA LEU A 186 4.24 20.08 3.16
C LEU A 186 3.72 19.63 1.80
N ARG A 187 3.05 20.50 1.03
CA ARG A 187 2.63 20.21 -0.35
C ARG A 187 3.80 19.89 -1.25
N GLN A 188 4.90 20.63 -1.11
CA GLN A 188 6.13 20.40 -1.87
C GLN A 188 6.85 19.09 -1.51
N MET A 189 6.53 18.43 -0.39
CA MET A 189 7.09 17.12 -0.04
C MET A 189 6.42 15.95 -0.76
N VAL A 190 5.24 16.17 -1.34
CA VAL A 190 4.39 15.12 -1.93
C VAL A 190 4.26 15.30 -3.43
N ASP A 191 4.68 14.28 -4.18
CA ASP A 191 4.49 14.19 -5.62
C ASP A 191 3.26 13.34 -5.96
N PHE A 192 2.17 14.02 -6.34
CA PHE A 192 0.90 13.39 -6.69
C PHE A 192 0.84 12.98 -8.16
N ARG A 193 0.66 11.69 -8.44
CA ARG A 193 0.61 11.13 -9.81
C ARG A 193 -0.62 10.26 -10.05
N PRO A 194 -1.27 10.34 -11.23
CA PRO A 194 -2.31 9.36 -11.57
C PRO A 194 -1.67 7.98 -11.79
N LEU A 195 -2.23 6.95 -11.16
CA LEU A 195 -1.82 5.55 -11.35
C LEU A 195 -3.00 4.62 -11.10
N ASN A 196 -3.23 3.71 -12.03
CA ASN A 196 -4.10 2.56 -11.80
C ASN A 196 -3.27 1.40 -11.25
N LEU A 197 -3.62 0.86 -10.09
CA LEU A 197 -2.89 -0.29 -9.50
C LEU A 197 -2.96 -1.55 -10.36
N LEU A 198 -3.90 -1.65 -11.31
CA LEU A 198 -3.92 -2.73 -12.30
C LEU A 198 -2.85 -2.59 -13.39
N GLN A 199 -2.24 -1.41 -13.53
CA GLN A 199 -1.23 -1.14 -14.54
C GLN A 199 0.18 -1.33 -13.96
N PRO A 200 1.18 -1.59 -14.82
CA PRO A 200 2.57 -1.67 -14.40
C PRO A 200 3.02 -0.36 -13.74
N PHE A 201 3.80 -0.46 -12.67
CA PHE A 201 4.28 0.70 -11.90
C PHE A 201 5.79 0.67 -11.64
N GLU A 202 6.54 -0.05 -12.48
CA GLU A 202 8.01 -0.11 -12.51
C GLU A 202 8.63 1.27 -12.71
N GLN A 203 7.95 2.13 -13.47
CA GLN A 203 8.35 3.52 -13.74
C GLN A 203 8.41 4.39 -12.47
N LEU A 204 7.76 3.98 -11.37
CA LEU A 204 7.86 4.67 -10.09
C LEU A 204 9.20 4.40 -9.37
N GLY A 205 9.91 3.34 -9.77
CA GLY A 205 11.15 2.89 -9.16
C GLY A 205 10.95 2.22 -7.80
N THR A 206 12.05 2.00 -7.09
CA THR A 206 12.06 1.28 -5.80
C THR A 206 11.74 2.21 -4.62
N PHE A 207 11.04 1.70 -3.61
CA PHE A 207 10.62 2.41 -2.40
C PHE A 207 11.12 1.72 -1.13
N ASP A 208 11.42 2.50 -0.10
CA ASP A 208 11.79 1.99 1.22
C ASP A 208 10.55 1.63 2.04
N ILE A 209 9.47 2.41 1.87
CA ILE A 209 8.21 2.25 2.60
C ILE A 209 7.05 2.41 1.62
N VAL A 210 6.10 1.48 1.65
CA VAL A 210 4.87 1.55 0.85
C VAL A 210 3.65 1.51 1.77
N TYR A 211 2.74 2.45 1.59
CA TYR A 211 1.40 2.44 2.16
C TYR A 211 0.44 2.00 1.06
N CYS A 212 -0.29 0.90 1.27
CA CYS A 212 -1.33 0.43 0.37
C CYS A 212 -2.54 0.05 1.21
N ARG A 213 -3.29 1.07 1.64
CA ARG A 213 -4.27 0.94 2.72
C ARG A 213 -5.69 1.20 2.24
N ASN A 214 -6.61 0.35 2.70
CA ASN A 214 -8.04 0.44 2.49
C ASN A 214 -8.46 0.46 1.00
N VAL A 215 -7.68 -0.18 0.12
CA VAL A 215 -7.94 -0.24 -1.32
C VAL A 215 -8.07 -1.68 -1.83
N LEU A 216 -7.29 -2.61 -1.30
CA LEU A 216 -7.31 -4.01 -1.70
C LEU A 216 -8.63 -4.69 -1.31
N ILE A 217 -9.38 -4.14 -0.35
CA ILE A 217 -10.73 -4.59 0.00
C ILE A 217 -11.72 -4.53 -1.17
N TYR A 218 -11.46 -3.73 -2.20
CA TYR A 218 -12.32 -3.60 -3.38
C TYR A 218 -11.98 -4.60 -4.49
N PHE A 219 -10.84 -5.29 -4.39
CA PHE A 219 -10.35 -6.21 -5.41
C PHE A 219 -10.76 -7.66 -5.10
N ASP A 220 -10.78 -8.51 -6.13
CA ASP A 220 -10.87 -9.96 -5.90
C ASP A 220 -9.51 -10.56 -5.51
N THR A 221 -9.50 -11.80 -5.04
CA THR A 221 -8.29 -12.46 -4.53
C THR A 221 -7.13 -12.49 -5.55
N LEU A 222 -7.43 -12.78 -6.82
CA LEU A 222 -6.41 -12.85 -7.88
C LEU A 222 -5.79 -11.47 -8.15
N THR A 223 -6.62 -10.43 -8.20
CA THR A 223 -6.17 -9.05 -8.40
C THR A 223 -5.34 -8.58 -7.20
N LYS A 224 -5.74 -8.91 -5.96
CA LYS A 224 -4.95 -8.58 -4.76
C LYS A 224 -3.56 -9.24 -4.82
N ALA A 225 -3.51 -10.53 -5.18
CA ALA A 225 -2.26 -11.27 -5.26
C ALA A 225 -1.29 -10.64 -6.26
N ASP A 226 -1.77 -10.30 -7.47
CA ASP A 226 -0.94 -9.65 -8.48
C ASP A 226 -0.46 -8.26 -8.05
N VAL A 227 -1.34 -7.42 -7.51
CA VAL A 227 -0.98 -6.08 -7.02
C VAL A 227 0.06 -6.17 -5.90
N LEU A 228 -0.13 -7.05 -4.92
CA LEU A 228 0.80 -7.23 -3.80
C LEU A 228 2.16 -7.76 -4.27
N ARG A 229 2.19 -8.69 -5.23
CA ARG A 229 3.43 -9.17 -5.84
C ARG A 229 4.20 -8.02 -6.50
N ARG A 230 3.52 -7.22 -7.34
CA ARG A 230 4.16 -6.07 -7.99
C ARG A 230 4.61 -5.00 -7.00
N ILE A 231 3.85 -4.77 -5.91
CA ILE A 231 4.29 -3.88 -4.82
C ILE A 231 5.60 -4.42 -4.20
N ALA A 232 5.70 -5.72 -3.97
CA ALA A 232 6.93 -6.33 -3.47
C ALA A 232 8.10 -6.12 -4.46
N ASP A 233 7.87 -6.26 -5.77
CA ASP A 233 8.91 -6.03 -6.80
C ASP A 233 9.47 -4.59 -6.75
N GLN A 234 8.65 -3.60 -6.34
CA GLN A 234 9.08 -2.22 -6.15
C GLN A 234 9.58 -1.89 -4.73
N LEU A 235 9.62 -2.87 -3.83
CA LEU A 235 10.06 -2.66 -2.46
C LEU A 235 11.56 -2.92 -2.34
N ALA A 236 12.28 -2.03 -1.66
CA ALA A 236 13.67 -2.26 -1.31
C ALA A 236 13.81 -3.58 -0.52
N PRO A 237 14.96 -4.28 -0.58
CA PRO A 237 15.13 -5.59 0.06
C PRO A 237 14.78 -5.62 1.56
N ASP A 238 15.05 -4.52 2.26
CA ASP A 238 14.77 -4.28 3.68
C ASP A 238 13.54 -3.39 3.92
N GLY A 239 12.81 -3.05 2.86
CA GLY A 239 11.64 -2.18 2.91
C GLY A 239 10.45 -2.83 3.60
N ALA A 240 9.40 -2.02 3.79
CA ALA A 240 8.16 -2.46 4.42
C ALA A 240 6.91 -1.94 3.70
N VAL A 241 5.84 -2.73 3.79
CA VAL A 241 4.50 -2.37 3.33
C VAL A 241 3.57 -2.25 4.53
N LEU A 242 2.75 -1.19 4.61
CA LEU A 242 1.63 -1.11 5.55
C LEU A 242 0.31 -1.28 4.80
N LEU A 243 -0.53 -2.17 5.32
CA LEU A 243 -1.90 -2.39 4.83
C LEU A 243 -2.93 -1.84 5.84
N GLY A 244 -4.16 -1.67 5.38
CA GLY A 244 -5.29 -1.27 6.22
C GLY A 244 -5.68 -2.38 7.20
N ALA A 245 -6.40 -2.02 8.27
CA ALA A 245 -6.73 -2.95 9.36
C ALA A 245 -7.55 -4.19 8.94
N ALA A 246 -8.26 -4.12 7.80
CA ALA A 246 -9.07 -5.20 7.24
C ALA A 246 -8.38 -5.95 6.09
N GLU A 247 -7.10 -5.70 5.85
CA GLU A 247 -6.32 -6.27 4.74
C GLU A 247 -5.22 -7.19 5.26
N THR A 248 -4.85 -8.20 4.46
CA THR A 248 -3.82 -9.18 4.82
C THR A 248 -3.15 -9.74 3.58
N VAL A 249 -1.92 -10.22 3.73
CA VAL A 249 -1.18 -10.97 2.71
C VAL A 249 -1.38 -12.48 2.85
N ILE A 250 -1.83 -12.95 4.02
CA ILE A 250 -1.93 -14.37 4.37
C ILE A 250 -2.96 -15.05 3.47
N GLY A 251 -2.53 -16.11 2.78
CA GLY A 251 -3.37 -16.84 1.82
C GLY A 251 -3.62 -16.09 0.50
N ILE A 252 -2.94 -14.95 0.28
CA ILE A 252 -3.06 -14.13 -0.92
C ILE A 252 -1.77 -14.12 -1.73
N THR A 253 -0.62 -13.97 -1.08
CA THR A 253 0.70 -13.95 -1.73
C THR A 253 1.79 -14.50 -0.82
N GLU A 254 2.87 -15.01 -1.40
CA GLU A 254 4.10 -15.39 -0.69
C GLU A 254 5.23 -14.35 -0.84
N SER A 255 5.05 -13.35 -1.72
CA SER A 255 6.04 -12.28 -1.93
C SER A 255 6.18 -11.36 -0.71
N LEU A 256 5.17 -11.33 0.16
CA LEU A 256 5.16 -10.55 1.39
C LEU A 256 4.73 -11.43 2.57
N MET A 257 5.36 -11.22 3.72
CA MET A 257 4.99 -11.87 4.98
C MET A 257 4.72 -10.83 6.08
N PRO A 258 3.86 -11.14 7.06
CA PRO A 258 3.67 -10.28 8.23
C PRO A 258 4.99 -10.11 9.01
N ASP A 259 5.24 -8.91 9.49
CA ASP A 259 6.32 -8.67 10.45
C ASP A 259 5.99 -9.36 11.78
N PRO A 260 6.95 -10.07 12.39
CA PRO A 260 6.70 -10.86 13.60
C PRO A 260 6.42 -10.00 14.84
N GLU A 261 6.88 -8.74 14.85
CA GLU A 261 6.79 -7.84 16.00
C GLU A 261 5.71 -6.77 15.80
N HIS A 262 5.50 -6.33 14.56
CA HIS A 262 4.68 -5.16 14.24
C HIS A 262 3.45 -5.52 13.41
N ARG A 263 2.30 -5.63 14.09
CA ARG A 263 1.02 -5.91 13.41
C ARG A 263 0.69 -4.84 12.36
N GLY A 264 0.33 -5.30 11.16
CA GLY A 264 -0.05 -4.44 10.03
C GLY A 264 1.13 -3.98 9.17
N LEU A 265 2.35 -4.36 9.56
CA LEU A 265 3.57 -4.20 8.78
C LEU A 265 3.90 -5.53 8.09
N TYR A 266 4.32 -5.45 6.83
CA TYR A 266 4.68 -6.58 6.00
C TYR A 266 6.02 -6.35 5.35
N ARG A 267 6.80 -7.42 5.15
CA ARG A 267 8.13 -7.39 4.54
C ARG A 267 8.23 -8.42 3.44
N HIS A 268 9.28 -8.36 2.62
CA HIS A 268 9.59 -9.42 1.66
C HIS A 268 9.50 -10.80 2.29
N GLY A 269 8.81 -11.72 1.62
CA GLY A 269 8.89 -13.16 1.89
C GLY A 269 10.35 -13.59 1.89
N ARG A 270 10.78 -14.44 2.82
CA ARG A 270 12.17 -14.92 2.86
C ARG A 270 12.47 -15.49 1.48
N ALA A 271 13.45 -14.94 0.77
CA ALA A 271 14.04 -15.66 -0.34
C ALA A 271 14.42 -17.03 0.22
N ALA A 272 13.91 -18.11 -0.38
CA ALA A 272 14.44 -19.42 -0.09
C ALA A 272 15.97 -19.29 -0.23
N PRO A 273 16.77 -19.71 0.78
CA PRO A 273 18.20 -19.74 0.58
C PRO A 273 18.42 -20.51 -0.74
N PRO A 274 19.30 -20.04 -1.64
CA PRO A 274 19.57 -20.76 -2.86
C PRO A 274 19.88 -22.19 -2.43
N VAL A 275 19.09 -23.14 -2.91
CA VAL A 275 19.34 -24.56 -2.66
C VAL A 275 20.74 -24.78 -3.21
N SER A 276 21.71 -24.85 -2.30
CA SER A 276 23.03 -25.32 -2.63
C SER A 276 22.81 -26.75 -3.09
N LEU A 277 22.71 -26.94 -4.41
CA LEU A 277 22.90 -28.22 -5.04
C LEU A 277 24.31 -28.64 -4.60
N GLY A 278 24.37 -29.40 -3.51
CA GLY A 278 25.59 -30.01 -3.04
C GLY A 278 26.18 -30.73 -4.23
N ALA A 279 27.40 -30.34 -4.62
CA ALA A 279 28.14 -31.07 -5.62
C ALA A 279 28.14 -32.55 -5.22
N PRO A 280 27.88 -33.48 -6.16
CA PRO A 280 27.92 -34.90 -5.83
C PRO A 280 29.32 -35.21 -5.29
N ALA A 281 29.35 -35.79 -4.09
CA ALA A 281 30.58 -36.21 -3.44
C ALA A 281 31.38 -37.08 -4.41
N SER A 282 32.55 -36.59 -4.80
CA SER A 282 33.49 -37.35 -5.60
C SER A 282 34.10 -38.42 -4.70
N THR A 283 33.68 -39.67 -4.88
CA THR A 283 34.35 -40.83 -4.30
C THR A 283 35.72 -40.97 -4.93
N THR A 284 36.77 -40.51 -4.25
CA THR A 284 38.15 -40.85 -4.58
C THR A 284 38.70 -41.78 -3.51
N THR A 285 38.66 -43.07 -3.84
CA THR A 285 39.37 -44.15 -3.19
C THR A 285 40.87 -43.81 -3.09
N THR A 286 41.43 -43.79 -1.88
CA THR A 286 42.88 -43.93 -1.71
C THR A 286 43.14 -44.88 -0.54
N LEU A 287 43.68 -46.06 -0.88
CA LEU A 287 44.23 -47.05 0.04
C LEU A 287 45.61 -46.56 0.53
N GLY A 288 45.84 -46.61 1.84
CA GLY A 288 47.12 -46.24 2.45
C GLY A 288 47.17 -46.53 3.95
N THR A 289 47.53 -47.77 4.28
CA THR A 289 48.05 -48.35 5.54
C THR A 289 48.98 -47.37 6.30
N THR A 290 49.08 -47.23 7.64
CA THR A 290 49.28 -48.25 8.69
C THR A 290 49.30 -47.61 10.11
N LEU A 291 48.74 -48.32 11.10
CA LEU A 291 49.13 -48.49 12.53
C LEU A 291 49.32 -47.30 13.51
N GLY A 292 48.53 -47.32 14.59
CA GLY A 292 48.81 -46.64 15.86
C GLY A 292 47.73 -46.87 16.93
N LEU A 293 47.97 -47.84 17.82
CA LEU A 293 47.13 -48.30 18.95
C LEU A 293 47.05 -47.27 20.10
N ALA A 294 45.88 -47.07 20.73
CA ALA A 294 45.71 -46.98 22.20
C ALA A 294 44.23 -46.87 22.64
N ALA A 295 43.95 -47.41 23.83
CA ALA A 295 42.69 -47.90 24.37
C ALA A 295 41.90 -46.87 25.25
N PRO A 296 40.76 -47.25 25.90
CA PRO A 296 39.59 -46.38 26.10
C PRO A 296 39.42 -45.83 27.53
N ALA A 297 38.49 -44.87 27.70
CA ALA A 297 37.89 -44.54 28.99
C ALA A 297 36.40 -44.18 28.84
N SER A 298 35.56 -44.80 29.68
CA SER A 298 34.09 -44.65 29.73
C SER A 298 33.66 -43.61 30.81
N PRO A 299 32.35 -43.40 31.10
CA PRO A 299 31.66 -42.10 31.13
C PRO A 299 31.51 -41.53 32.57
N PRO A 300 30.70 -40.47 32.78
CA PRO A 300 29.45 -40.76 33.50
C PRO A 300 28.22 -39.86 33.20
N THR A 301 27.07 -40.49 33.46
CA THR A 301 25.81 -40.04 34.11
C THR A 301 24.85 -38.99 33.52
N MET A 302 23.61 -39.48 33.38
CA MET A 302 22.32 -38.78 33.38
C MET A 302 21.98 -38.10 34.71
N ALA A 303 21.32 -36.94 34.61
CA ALA A 303 20.21 -36.44 35.45
C ALA A 303 19.61 -35.23 34.72
N GLY A 304 18.32 -34.94 34.65
CA GLY A 304 17.10 -35.49 35.22
C GLY A 304 15.96 -34.52 34.86
N LEU A 305 14.77 -35.09 34.62
CA LEU A 305 13.48 -34.45 34.35
C LEU A 305 13.16 -33.24 35.26
N ARG A 306 12.34 -32.29 34.77
CA ARG A 306 10.92 -32.12 35.20
C ARG A 306 10.18 -30.96 34.49
N TRP A 307 8.97 -31.29 34.04
CA TRP A 307 7.81 -30.43 33.73
C TRP A 307 7.44 -29.47 34.88
N ALA A 308 6.85 -28.30 34.56
CA ALA A 308 5.39 -28.05 34.64
C ALA A 308 5.01 -26.56 34.76
N ALA A 309 4.14 -26.14 33.83
CA ALA A 309 2.96 -25.27 34.00
C ALA A 309 2.94 -24.15 35.05
N ARG A 310 2.76 -22.91 34.56
CA ARG A 310 1.58 -22.06 34.82
C ARG A 310 1.32 -21.18 33.61
#